data_AF-M3HJI4-F1
#
_entry.id   AF-M3HJI4-F1
#
_cell.length_a   1.000
_cell.length_b   1.000
_cell.length_c   1.000
_cell.angle_alpha   90.00
_cell.angle_beta   90.00
_cell.angle_gamma   90.00
#
_symmetry.space_group_name_H-M   'P 1'
#
loop_
_entity.id
_entity.type
_entity.pdbx_description
1 polymer ?
#
loop_
_entity_poly.entity_id
_entity_poly.type
_entity_poly.pdbx_seq_one_letter_code
_entity_poly.pdbx_strand_id
1 'polypeptide(L)'
;MDYSGYPDCRPEFIKTYETAIQLGTKKGNQGSPIKIVTPLQNLSKKEIVLLGNRLQVPFHLTFSCYDPKNRKACGKCDACLLRKKGFQETGVSEK
;
A
#
# COMPACT_ATOMS: atom_id res chain seq x y z
N MET A 1 -6.16 -9.34 -5.82
CA MET A 1 -6.12 -8.41 -4.68
C MET A 1 -4.82 -8.62 -3.93
N ASP A 2 -4.03 -7.56 -3.71
CA ASP A 2 -2.85 -7.57 -2.83
C ASP A 2 -3.32 -7.37 -1.38
N TYR A 3 -4.13 -8.33 -0.90
CA TYR A 3 -4.71 -8.28 0.42
C TYR A 3 -4.12 -9.40 1.26
N SER A 4 -3.42 -9.03 2.32
CA SER A 4 -2.81 -9.94 3.28
C SER A 4 -3.84 -10.73 4.13
N GLY A 5 -5.14 -10.45 3.97
CA GLY A 5 -6.24 -11.19 4.62
C GLY A 5 -6.65 -10.64 5.98
N TYR A 6 -5.88 -9.72 6.55
CA TYR A 6 -6.07 -9.23 7.91
C TYR A 6 -7.38 -8.44 8.06
N PRO A 7 -8.13 -8.59 9.14
CA PRO A 7 -9.43 -7.92 9.29
C PRO A 7 -9.34 -6.39 9.43
N ASP A 8 -8.19 -5.86 9.84
CA ASP A 8 -7.92 -4.45 10.10
C ASP A 8 -7.63 -3.61 8.83
N CYS A 9 -7.43 -4.25 7.67
CA CYS A 9 -7.20 -3.55 6.41
C CYS A 9 -8.49 -3.40 5.57
N ARG A 10 -9.64 -3.84 6.08
CA ARG A 10 -10.92 -3.91 5.33
C ARG A 10 -11.63 -2.56 5.31
N PRO A 11 -12.41 -2.26 4.25
CA PRO A 11 -13.19 -1.02 4.18
C PRO A 11 -14.07 -0.77 5.40
N GLU A 12 -14.70 -1.82 5.95
CA GLU A 12 -15.59 -1.73 7.10
C GLU A 12 -14.84 -1.31 8.37
N PHE A 13 -13.67 -1.90 8.61
CA PHE A 13 -12.82 -1.52 9.73
C PHE A 13 -12.35 -0.07 9.58
N ILE A 14 -11.84 0.31 8.41
CA ILE A 14 -11.30 1.65 8.16
C ILE A 14 -12.38 2.72 8.33
N LYS A 15 -13.59 2.49 7.83
CA LYS A 15 -14.74 3.40 8.01
C LYS A 15 -15.14 3.54 9.48
N THR A 16 -15.14 2.43 10.22
CA THR A 16 -15.43 2.44 11.66
C THR A 16 -14.36 3.22 12.42
N TYR A 17 -13.09 3.04 12.07
CA TYR A 17 -11.97 3.73 12.69
C TYR A 17 -11.96 5.24 12.37
N GLU A 18 -12.29 5.63 11.13
CA GLU A 18 -12.49 7.05 10.77
C GLU A 18 -13.59 7.70 11.63
N THR A 19 -14.69 6.98 11.87
CA THR A 19 -15.78 7.44 12.75
C THR A 19 -15.29 7.63 14.19
N ALA A 20 -14.50 6.69 14.71
CA ALA A 20 -13.91 6.81 16.03
C ALA A 20 -12.99 8.04 16.15
N ILE A 21 -12.18 8.34 15.12
CA ILE A 21 -11.34 9.55 15.08
C ILE A 21 -12.20 10.82 15.05
N GLN A 22 -13.29 10.82 14.28
CA GLN A 22 -14.19 11.97 14.21
C GLN A 22 -14.79 12.29 15.59
N LEU A 23 -15.27 11.28 16.33
CA LEU A 23 -15.85 11.45 17.66
C LEU A 23 -14.80 11.77 18.73
N GLY A 24 -13.62 11.16 18.62
CA GLY A 24 -12.55 11.24 19.61
C GLY A 24 -11.67 12.50 19.53
N THR A 25 -11.78 13.31 18.47
CA THR A 25 -10.92 14.48 18.28
C THR A 25 -11.69 15.80 18.30
N LYS A 26 -11.08 16.84 18.87
CA LYS A 26 -11.64 18.21 18.87
C LYS A 26 -11.95 18.69 17.45
N LYS A 27 -11.06 18.41 16.48
CA LYS A 27 -11.24 18.77 15.07
C LYS A 27 -12.48 18.10 14.47
N GLY A 28 -12.67 16.79 14.71
CA GLY A 28 -13.87 16.09 14.25
C GLY A 28 -15.16 16.62 14.88
N ASN A 29 -15.16 16.86 16.19
CA ASN A 29 -16.31 17.43 16.90
C ASN A 29 -16.61 18.88 16.53
N GLN A 30 -15.65 19.63 15.98
CA GLN A 30 -15.81 21.02 15.51
C GLN A 30 -16.09 21.12 14.00
N GLY A 31 -16.46 20.03 13.33
CA GLY A 31 -16.87 20.04 11.93
C GLY A 31 -15.72 20.00 10.91
N SER A 32 -14.49 19.72 11.35
CA SER A 32 -13.31 19.54 10.49
C SER A 32 -12.69 18.15 10.69
N PRO A 33 -13.42 17.06 10.39
CA PRO A 33 -12.95 15.71 10.64
C PRO A 33 -11.72 15.34 9.82
N ILE A 34 -10.88 14.48 10.40
CA ILE A 34 -9.77 13.84 9.69
C ILE A 34 -10.39 12.76 8.79
N LYS A 35 -9.97 12.74 7.52
CA LYS A 35 -10.35 11.71 6.55
C LYS A 35 -9.23 10.70 6.35
N ILE A 36 -9.56 9.42 6.44
CA ILE A 36 -8.68 8.32 6.04
C ILE A 36 -8.90 8.05 4.55
N VAL A 37 -7.83 8.12 3.77
CA VAL A 37 -7.85 7.81 2.34
C VAL A 37 -7.08 6.52 2.08
N THR A 38 -7.69 5.61 1.33
CA THR A 38 -7.14 4.28 1.02
C THR A 38 -6.90 4.12 -0.49
N PRO A 39 -6.05 4.95 -1.12
CA PRO A 39 -5.97 5.07 -2.58
C PRO A 39 -5.56 3.78 -3.31
N LEU A 40 -4.97 2.82 -2.60
CA LEU A 40 -4.48 1.57 -3.16
C LEU A 40 -5.40 0.37 -2.85
N GLN A 41 -6.46 0.53 -2.04
CA GLN A 41 -7.23 -0.57 -1.46
C GLN A 41 -7.84 -1.52 -2.50
N ASN A 42 -8.27 -0.98 -3.63
CA ASN A 42 -8.89 -1.74 -4.71
C ASN A 42 -7.92 -2.03 -5.86
N LEU A 43 -6.63 -1.69 -5.72
CA LEU A 43 -5.63 -1.91 -6.74
C LEU A 43 -4.91 -3.24 -6.52
N SER A 44 -4.76 -4.00 -7.60
CA SER A 44 -3.82 -5.11 -7.69
C SER A 44 -2.37 -4.60 -7.73
N LYS A 45 -1.40 -5.51 -7.51
CA LYS A 45 0.01 -5.12 -7.53
C LYS A 45 0.44 -4.50 -8.87
N LYS A 46 -0.03 -5.05 -10.00
CA LYS A 46 0.22 -4.47 -11.33
C LYS A 46 -0.33 -3.05 -11.46
N GLU A 47 -1.53 -2.79 -10.92
CA GLU A 47 -2.16 -1.46 -10.98
C GLU A 47 -1.40 -0.47 -10.09
N ILE A 48 -0.90 -0.91 -8.94
CA ILE A 48 -0.01 -0.11 -8.09
C ILE A 48 1.29 0.24 -8.82
N VAL A 49 1.89 -0.71 -9.55
CA VAL A 49 3.09 -0.45 -10.36
C VAL A 49 2.80 0.55 -11.49
N LEU A 50 1.71 0.37 -12.24
CA LEU A 50 1.30 1.31 -13.29
C LEU A 50 1.03 2.72 -12.73
N LEU A 51 0.38 2.80 -11.57
CA LEU A 51 0.14 4.06 -10.87
C LEU A 51 1.45 4.73 -10.47
N GLY A 52 2.39 3.98 -9.88
CA GLY A 52 3.70 4.51 -9.49
C GLY A 52 4.52 4.97 -10.70
N ASN A 53 4.49 4.22 -11.81
CA ASN A 53 5.13 4.62 -13.06
C ASN A 53 4.54 5.93 -13.63
N ARG A 54 3.21 6.04 -13.65
CA ARG A 54 2.51 7.27 -14.07
C ARG A 54 2.89 8.48 -13.20
N LEU A 55 3.07 8.25 -11.90
CA LEU A 55 3.46 9.28 -10.93
C LEU A 55 4.98 9.49 -10.83
N GLN A 56 5.78 8.81 -11.67
CA GLN A 56 7.24 8.88 -11.68
C GLN A 56 7.86 8.57 -10.30
N VAL A 57 7.32 7.59 -9.60
CA VAL A 57 7.86 7.13 -8.31
C VAL A 57 9.27 6.57 -8.53
N PRO A 58 10.27 6.98 -7.73
CA PRO A 58 11.62 6.43 -7.80
C PRO A 58 11.66 5.03 -7.19
N PHE A 59 11.26 4.00 -7.95
CA PHE A 59 11.10 2.63 -7.45
C PHE A 59 12.38 2.06 -6.83
N HIS A 60 13.56 2.44 -7.31
CA HIS A 60 14.86 2.03 -6.74
C HIS A 60 15.10 2.53 -5.31
N LEU A 61 14.39 3.56 -4.84
CA LEU A 61 14.47 4.04 -3.46
C LEU A 61 13.48 3.31 -2.52
N THR A 62 12.61 2.46 -3.07
CA THR A 62 11.59 1.74 -2.29
C THR A 62 12.08 0.35 -1.88
N PHE A 63 11.59 -0.14 -0.74
CA PHE A 63 12.00 -1.44 -0.21
C PHE A 63 10.79 -2.24 0.28
N SER A 64 10.71 -3.52 -0.10
CA SER A 64 9.58 -4.40 0.29
C SER A 64 10.00 -5.71 0.94
N CYS A 65 11.28 -6.10 0.86
CA CYS A 65 11.73 -7.42 1.28
C CYS A 65 11.65 -7.60 2.80
N TYR A 66 11.13 -8.75 3.25
CA TYR A 66 11.03 -9.10 4.68
C TYR A 66 12.35 -9.62 5.30
N ASP A 67 13.23 -10.25 4.51
CA ASP A 67 14.51 -10.80 5.00
C ASP A 67 15.69 -10.33 4.14
N PRO A 68 16.05 -9.03 4.17
CA PRO A 68 17.17 -8.51 3.39
C PRO A 68 18.51 -9.15 3.78
N LYS A 69 19.37 -9.42 2.78
CA LYS A 69 20.77 -9.81 3.00
C LYS A 69 21.69 -8.77 2.38
N ASN A 70 22.64 -8.23 3.16
CA ASN A 70 23.58 -7.21 2.72
C ASN A 70 22.90 -6.02 2.00
N ARG A 71 21.80 -5.53 2.57
CA ARG A 71 20.95 -4.44 2.00
C ARG A 71 20.31 -4.75 0.64
N LYS A 72 20.33 -6.00 0.18
CA LYS A 72 19.66 -6.45 -1.04
C LYS A 72 18.41 -7.25 -0.69
N ALA A 73 17.38 -7.10 -1.52
CA ALA A 73 16.18 -7.93 -1.45
C ALA A 73 16.53 -9.40 -1.65
N CYS A 74 15.96 -10.30 -0.84
CA CYS A 74 16.29 -11.73 -0.89
C CYS A 74 15.74 -12.46 -2.11
N GLY A 75 14.78 -11.87 -2.82
CA GLY A 75 14.18 -12.45 -4.03
C GLY A 75 13.25 -13.64 -3.79
N LYS A 76 13.12 -14.12 -2.55
CA LYS A 76 12.39 -15.37 -2.22
C LYS A 76 11.21 -15.23 -1.25
N CYS A 77 11.13 -14.16 -0.47
CA CYS A 77 9.98 -13.93 0.42
C CYS A 77 8.75 -13.48 -0.38
N ASP A 78 7.55 -13.66 0.18
CA ASP A 78 6.28 -13.32 -0.48
C ASP A 78 6.26 -11.88 -1.01
N ALA A 79 6.75 -10.92 -0.23
CA ALA A 79 6.83 -9.53 -0.67
C ALA A 79 7.75 -9.32 -1.89
N CYS A 80 8.87 -10.06 -1.97
CA CYS A 80 9.74 -10.03 -3.15
C CYS A 80 9.05 -10.64 -4.37
N LEU A 81 8.43 -11.81 -4.20
CA LEU A 81 7.75 -12.52 -5.27
C LEU A 81 6.59 -11.71 -5.83
N LEU A 82 5.78 -11.13 -4.95
CA LEU A 82 4.63 -10.31 -5.34
C LEU A 82 5.06 -9.03 -6.04
N ARG A 83 6.09 -8.34 -5.51
CA ARG A 83 6.68 -7.15 -6.15
C ARG A 83 7.18 -7.48 -7.55
N LYS A 84 8.01 -8.53 -7.68
CA LYS A 84 8.56 -8.97 -8.97
C LYS A 84 7.45 -9.29 -9.98
N LYS A 85 6.41 -10.03 -9.55
CA LYS A 85 5.24 -10.35 -10.40
C LYS A 85 4.55 -9.08 -10.89
N GLY A 86 4.33 -8.10 -10.02
CA GLY A 86 3.70 -6.83 -10.39
C GLY A 86 4.47 -6.05 -11.47
N PHE A 87 5.80 -5.99 -11.38
CA PHE A 87 6.63 -5.38 -12.43
C PHE A 87 6.59 -6.20 -13.72
N GLN A 88 6.73 -7.53 -13.63
CA GLN A 88 6.70 -8.42 -14.80
C GLN A 88 5.39 -8.32 -15.60
N GLU A 89 4.24 -8.23 -14.93
CA GLU A 89 2.93 -8.11 -15.59
C GLU A 89 2.73 -6.79 -16.34
N THR A 90 3.53 -5.77 -16.06
CA THR A 90 3.37 -4.42 -16.64
C THR A 90 4.43 -4.06 -17.67
N GLY A 91 5.56 -4.80 -17.71
CA GLY A 91 6.72 -4.45 -18.51
C GLY A 91 7.47 -3.20 -18.03
N VAL A 92 7.05 -2.58 -16.92
CA VAL A 92 7.73 -1.43 -16.31
C VAL A 92 9.06 -1.89 -15.70
N SER A 93 10.12 -1.12 -15.94
CA SER A 93 11.41 -1.38 -15.32
C SER A 93 11.35 -1.09 -13.81
N GLU A 94 11.90 -1.99 -13.01
CA GLU A 94 12.03 -1.81 -11.56
C GLU A 94 13.17 -0.85 -11.17
N LYS A 95 13.98 -0.41 -12.14
CA LYS A 95 15.11 0.52 -11.96
C LYS A 95 14.65 1.97 -11.84
#